data_AF-A0A562SDI6-F1
#
_entry.id   AF-A0A562SDI6-F1
#
_cell.length_a   1.000
_cell.length_b   1.000
_cell.length_c   1.000
_cell.angle_alpha   90.00
_cell.angle_beta   90.00
_cell.angle_gamma   90.00
#
_symmetry.space_group_name_H-M   'P 1'
#
loop_
_entity.id
_entity.type
_entity.pdbx_description
1 polymer ?
#
loop_
_entity_poly.entity_id
_entity_poly.type
_entity_poly.pdbx_seq_one_letter_code
_entity_poly.pdbx_strand_id
1 'polypeptide(L)'
;MISLDSLMGNQGPSYPEQIAAPYRKELVDAGFEQMMTVEDVEKVLAGNPGKTILVVLNSVCGCSARVSRPGALLSFFNHVVPDIKATLFAGMEKEAVVHFREKYLNGVTPSSPNVLLLKDGNVLLHLQRHQIETTDAGTIADALIAAYNEHCTKQTTDAEREELRTYFKNLYQVDPLATQE
;
A
#
# COMPACT_ATOMS: atom_id res chain seq x y z
N MET A 1 -13.24 1.15 34.79
CA MET A 1 -12.85 2.57 34.85
C MET A 1 -12.55 2.99 33.42
N ILE A 2 -13.22 4.01 32.88
CA ILE A 2 -12.92 4.49 31.52
C ILE A 2 -11.52 5.14 31.59
N SER A 3 -10.58 4.72 30.74
CA SER A 3 -9.23 5.30 30.74
C SER A 3 -9.27 6.75 30.26
N LEU A 4 -8.32 7.57 30.70
CA LEU A 4 -8.19 8.95 30.23
C LEU A 4 -8.08 8.98 28.70
N ASP A 5 -7.33 8.05 28.11
CA ASP A 5 -7.19 7.94 26.64
C ASP A 5 -8.49 7.62 25.92
N SER A 6 -9.37 6.81 26.54
CA SER A 6 -10.71 6.53 26.03
C SER A 6 -11.64 7.74 26.17
N LEU A 7 -11.47 8.56 27.22
CA LEU A 7 -12.20 9.82 27.39
C LEU A 7 -11.73 10.91 26.43
N MET A 8 -10.47 10.87 26.01
CA MET A 8 -9.89 11.81 25.04
C MET A 8 -10.04 11.36 23.57
N GLY A 9 -10.67 10.20 23.32
CA GLY A 9 -10.93 9.71 21.96
C GLY A 9 -9.69 9.26 21.18
N ASN A 10 -8.56 9.05 21.86
CA ASN A 10 -7.28 8.85 21.18
C ASN A 10 -7.07 7.44 20.62
N GLN A 11 -7.79 6.43 21.10
CA GLN A 11 -7.48 5.02 20.79
C GLN A 11 -8.42 4.32 19.79
N GLY A 12 -9.62 4.86 19.55
CA GLY A 12 -10.56 4.26 18.59
C GLY A 12 -10.21 4.54 17.13
N PRO A 13 -10.66 3.71 16.18
CA PRO A 13 -10.52 3.99 14.75
C PRO A 13 -11.22 5.31 14.40
N SER A 14 -10.63 6.07 13.49
CA SER A 14 -11.15 7.35 12.98
C SER A 14 -12.41 7.19 12.15
N TYR A 15 -12.66 6.00 11.61
CA TYR A 15 -13.83 5.70 10.78
C TYR A 15 -14.50 4.41 11.26
N PRO A 16 -15.83 4.26 11.07
CA PRO A 16 -16.49 2.97 11.21
C PRO A 16 -15.92 1.95 10.21
N GLU A 17 -15.88 0.69 10.61
CA GLU A 17 -15.38 -0.41 9.77
C GLU A 17 -16.12 -0.50 8.43
N GLN A 18 -17.42 -0.23 8.40
CA GLN A 18 -18.23 -0.24 7.17
C GLN A 18 -17.75 0.79 6.13
N ILE A 19 -17.11 1.88 6.57
CA ILE A 19 -16.53 2.89 5.69
C ILE A 19 -15.16 2.47 5.20
N ALA A 20 -14.32 1.90 6.07
CA ALA A 20 -12.96 1.49 5.71
C ALA A 20 -12.90 0.19 4.88
N ALA A 21 -13.82 -0.74 5.14
CA ALA A 21 -13.81 -2.08 4.56
C ALA A 21 -13.73 -2.11 3.03
N PRO A 22 -14.50 -1.30 2.26
CA PRO A 22 -14.38 -1.29 0.80
C PRO A 22 -12.98 -0.86 0.31
N TYR A 23 -12.39 0.15 0.94
CA TYR A 23 -11.06 0.67 0.58
C TYR A 23 -9.94 -0.30 0.93
N ARG A 24 -10.13 -1.11 1.98
CA ARG A 24 -9.22 -2.18 2.37
C ARG A 24 -9.34 -3.36 1.42
N LYS A 25 -10.58 -3.78 1.13
CA LYS A 25 -10.90 -4.88 0.22
C LYS A 25 -10.23 -4.70 -1.15
N GLU A 26 -10.18 -3.47 -1.64
CA GLU A 26 -9.52 -3.13 -2.92
C GLU A 26 -8.07 -3.64 -3.02
N LEU A 27 -7.28 -3.51 -1.95
CA LEU A 27 -5.90 -4.00 -1.91
C LEU A 27 -5.84 -5.48 -1.54
N VAL A 28 -6.69 -5.94 -0.62
CA VAL A 28 -6.70 -7.33 -0.16
C VAL A 28 -7.02 -8.30 -1.28
N ASP A 29 -8.04 -7.99 -2.08
CA ASP A 29 -8.43 -8.78 -3.25
C ASP A 29 -7.33 -8.76 -4.32
N ALA A 30 -6.46 -7.73 -4.33
CA ALA A 30 -5.26 -7.66 -5.17
C ALA A 30 -4.02 -8.36 -4.57
N GLY A 31 -4.21 -9.10 -3.47
CA GLY A 31 -3.18 -9.93 -2.84
C GLY A 31 -2.31 -9.20 -1.81
N PHE A 32 -2.77 -8.08 -1.24
CA PHE A 32 -2.06 -7.43 -0.13
C PHE A 32 -2.37 -8.09 1.22
N GLU A 33 -1.32 -8.42 1.98
CA GLU A 33 -1.43 -8.78 3.39
C GLU A 33 -1.73 -7.55 4.24
N GLN A 34 -2.74 -7.63 5.10
CA GLN A 34 -3.07 -6.53 6.02
C GLN A 34 -2.21 -6.64 7.26
N MET A 35 -1.58 -5.55 7.64
CA MET A 35 -0.89 -5.45 8.93
C MET A 35 -1.79 -4.67 9.88
N MET A 36 -2.53 -5.39 10.73
CA MET A 36 -3.53 -4.81 11.62
C MET A 36 -3.01 -4.57 13.03
N THR A 37 -1.94 -5.27 13.41
CA THR A 37 -1.29 -5.14 14.72
C THR A 37 0.19 -4.78 14.57
N VAL A 38 0.82 -4.39 15.67
CA VAL A 38 2.27 -4.18 15.73
C VAL A 38 3.02 -5.47 15.39
N GLU A 39 2.51 -6.61 15.87
CA GLU A 39 3.06 -7.92 15.60
C GLU A 39 2.98 -8.28 14.11
N ASP A 40 1.89 -7.92 13.42
CA ASP A 40 1.78 -8.12 11.97
C ASP A 40 2.83 -7.28 11.23
N VAL A 41 3.05 -6.02 11.63
CA VAL A 41 4.08 -5.16 11.05
C VAL A 41 5.46 -5.77 11.20
N GLU A 42 5.81 -6.25 12.39
CA GLU A 42 7.10 -6.89 12.63
C GLU A 42 7.24 -8.21 11.85
N LYS A 43 6.21 -9.05 11.88
CA LYS A 43 6.18 -10.32 11.17
C LYS A 43 6.39 -10.13 9.67
N VAL A 44 5.73 -9.16 9.06
CA VAL A 44 5.82 -8.92 7.62
C VAL A 44 7.14 -8.21 7.28
N LEU A 45 7.46 -7.10 7.95
CA LEU A 45 8.57 -6.23 7.53
C LEU A 45 9.94 -6.64 8.07
N ALA A 46 10.02 -7.29 9.23
CA ALA A 46 11.27 -7.80 9.80
C ALA A 46 11.39 -9.32 9.67
N GLY A 47 10.27 -10.05 9.63
CA GLY A 47 10.25 -11.52 9.54
C GLY A 47 10.55 -12.10 8.15
N ASN A 48 10.81 -11.27 7.14
CA ASN A 48 11.09 -11.69 5.76
C ASN A 48 12.43 -11.14 5.23
N PRO A 49 13.57 -11.57 5.80
CA PRO A 49 14.89 -11.09 5.36
C PRO A 49 15.16 -11.45 3.89
N GLY A 50 15.82 -10.53 3.19
CA GLY A 50 16.15 -10.60 1.77
C GLY A 50 14.99 -10.33 0.80
N LYS A 51 13.75 -10.26 1.30
CA LYS A 51 12.54 -10.04 0.49
C LYS A 51 12.29 -8.56 0.26
N THR A 52 11.85 -8.23 -0.94
CA THR A 52 11.35 -6.90 -1.28
C THR A 52 9.87 -6.79 -0.94
N ILE A 53 9.49 -5.72 -0.24
CA ILE A 53 8.14 -5.56 0.29
C ILE A 53 7.59 -4.21 -0.17
N LEU A 54 6.51 -4.24 -0.94
CA LEU A 54 5.73 -3.04 -1.20
C LEU A 54 4.74 -2.83 -0.06
N VAL A 55 4.78 -1.66 0.54
CA VAL A 55 3.84 -1.24 1.57
C VAL A 55 3.00 -0.08 1.07
N VAL A 56 1.67 -0.24 1.10
CA VAL A 56 0.73 0.86 0.90
C VAL A 56 0.17 1.27 2.27
N LEU A 57 0.53 2.47 2.73
CA LEU A 57 -0.15 3.10 3.86
C LEU A 57 -1.43 3.74 3.32
N ASN A 58 -2.49 2.94 3.27
CA ASN A 58 -3.79 3.27 2.70
C ASN A 58 -4.53 4.30 3.56
N SER A 59 -5.59 4.89 2.99
CA SER A 59 -6.43 5.92 3.59
C SER A 59 -7.77 5.99 2.86
N VAL A 60 -8.80 6.54 3.51
CA VAL A 60 -10.09 6.88 2.86
C VAL A 60 -9.99 8.10 1.95
N CYS A 61 -8.85 8.81 1.92
CA CYS A 61 -8.68 10.03 1.12
C CYS A 61 -8.86 9.77 -0.39
N GLY A 62 -9.43 10.75 -1.10
CA GLY A 62 -9.70 10.64 -2.54
C GLY A 62 -8.45 10.41 -3.41
N CYS A 63 -7.28 10.92 -3.01
CA CYS A 63 -6.02 10.62 -3.71
C CYS A 63 -5.55 9.17 -3.48
N SER A 64 -5.94 8.54 -2.36
CA SER A 64 -5.72 7.10 -2.17
C SER A 64 -6.53 6.30 -3.19
N ALA A 65 -7.79 6.67 -3.37
CA ALA A 65 -8.71 6.00 -4.27
C ALA A 65 -8.42 6.18 -5.76
N ARG A 66 -8.00 7.38 -6.17
CA ARG A 66 -7.77 7.69 -7.58
C ARG A 66 -6.33 7.51 -8.05
N VAL A 67 -5.36 7.49 -7.12
CA VAL A 67 -3.93 7.52 -7.48
C VAL A 67 -3.16 6.41 -6.80
N SER A 68 -3.10 6.38 -5.46
CA SER A 68 -2.22 5.46 -4.72
C SER A 68 -2.52 3.98 -4.99
N ARG A 69 -3.77 3.55 -4.77
CA ARG A 69 -4.19 2.16 -4.97
C ARG A 69 -4.16 1.74 -6.45
N PRO A 70 -4.77 2.49 -7.39
CA PRO A 70 -4.68 2.13 -8.81
C PRO A 70 -3.23 2.13 -9.31
N GLY A 71 -2.38 3.07 -8.88
CA GLY A 71 -0.97 3.11 -9.26
C GLY A 71 -0.18 1.90 -8.74
N ALA A 72 -0.42 1.49 -7.49
CA ALA A 72 0.16 0.26 -6.95
C ALA A 72 -0.29 -0.97 -7.73
N LEU A 73 -1.58 -1.09 -8.06
CA LEU A 73 -2.10 -2.21 -8.85
C LEU A 73 -1.54 -2.21 -10.28
N LEU A 74 -1.50 -1.05 -10.95
CA LEU A 74 -0.90 -0.89 -12.28
C LEU A 74 0.56 -1.32 -12.31
N SER A 75 1.32 -1.03 -11.26
CA SER A 75 2.74 -1.40 -11.17
C SER A 75 2.98 -2.91 -11.25
N PHE A 76 1.98 -3.74 -10.93
CA PHE A 76 2.10 -5.20 -10.95
C PHE A 76 1.88 -5.84 -12.33
N PHE A 77 1.54 -5.07 -13.36
CA PHE A 77 1.58 -5.57 -14.73
C PHE A 77 3.01 -5.68 -15.28
N ASN A 78 4.00 -5.12 -14.56
CA ASN A 78 5.41 -5.30 -14.88
C ASN A 78 5.86 -6.75 -14.71
N HIS A 79 6.91 -7.15 -15.45
CA HIS A 79 7.45 -8.51 -15.38
C HIS A 79 8.11 -8.83 -14.05
N VAL A 80 8.69 -7.83 -13.39
CA VAL A 80 9.35 -7.97 -12.09
C VAL A 80 8.58 -7.18 -11.03
N VAL A 81 8.26 -7.84 -9.93
CA VAL A 81 7.41 -7.28 -8.86
C VAL A 81 8.01 -7.57 -7.48
N PRO A 82 7.59 -6.84 -6.42
CA PRO A 82 7.99 -7.13 -5.05
C PRO A 82 7.59 -8.55 -4.64
N ASP A 83 8.38 -9.15 -3.76
CA ASP A 83 8.10 -10.47 -3.20
C ASP A 83 6.78 -10.48 -2.42
N ILE A 84 6.57 -9.44 -1.61
CA ILE A 84 5.46 -9.28 -0.68
C ILE A 84 4.74 -7.95 -0.96
N LYS A 85 3.41 -7.99 -0.90
CA LYS A 85 2.53 -6.82 -0.97
C LYS A 85 1.84 -6.71 0.39
N ALA A 86 1.98 -5.57 1.06
CA ALA A 86 1.42 -5.38 2.39
C ALA A 86 0.76 -4.01 2.52
N THR A 87 -0.25 -3.90 3.38
CA THR A 87 -1.00 -2.66 3.58
C THR A 87 -1.26 -2.41 5.05
N LEU A 88 -1.14 -1.13 5.42
CA LEU A 88 -1.70 -0.57 6.66
C LEU A 88 -2.83 0.39 6.29
N PHE A 89 -3.69 0.73 7.25
CA PHE A 89 -4.77 1.69 7.03
C PHE A 89 -4.65 2.88 8.00
N ALA A 90 -4.18 4.03 7.49
CA ALA A 90 -4.04 5.24 8.27
C ALA A 90 -5.39 5.69 8.86
N GLY A 91 -5.44 5.83 10.18
CA GLY A 91 -6.63 6.21 10.93
C GLY A 91 -7.46 5.02 11.45
N MET A 92 -7.17 3.78 11.05
CA MET A 92 -7.87 2.60 11.58
C MET A 92 -7.02 1.92 12.66
N GLU A 93 -6.01 1.14 12.27
CA GLU A 93 -5.12 0.42 13.19
C GLU A 93 -4.02 1.34 13.71
N LYS A 94 -4.41 2.27 14.60
CA LYS A 94 -3.57 3.38 15.06
C LYS A 94 -2.22 2.92 15.62
N GLU A 95 -2.20 1.89 16.47
CA GLU A 95 -0.96 1.38 17.06
C GLU A 95 -0.01 0.83 16.00
N ALA A 96 -0.51 0.01 15.07
CA ALA A 96 0.28 -0.52 13.95
C ALA A 96 0.82 0.60 13.04
N VAL A 97 -0.01 1.61 12.75
CA VAL A 97 0.38 2.76 11.92
C VAL A 97 1.42 3.66 12.60
N VAL A 98 1.28 3.90 13.90
CA VAL A 98 2.25 4.67 14.68
C VAL A 98 3.59 3.94 14.70
N HIS A 99 3.58 2.65 15.05
CA HIS A 99 4.78 1.82 15.07
C HIS A 99 5.49 1.79 13.71
N PHE A 100 4.73 1.58 12.62
CA PHE A 100 5.26 1.63 11.26
C PHE A 100 5.92 2.99 10.95
N ARG A 101 5.28 4.10 11.32
CA ARG A 101 5.83 5.45 11.06
C ARG A 101 7.10 5.73 11.84
N GLU A 102 7.13 5.38 13.13
CA GLU A 102 8.29 5.58 13.98
C GLU A 102 9.51 4.81 13.47
N LYS A 103 9.29 3.57 13.02
CA LYS A 103 10.36 2.69 12.57
C LYS A 103 10.86 2.98 11.15
N TYR A 104 9.96 3.23 10.20
CA TYR A 104 10.30 3.31 8.77
C TYR A 104 10.20 4.71 8.17
N LEU A 105 9.54 5.65 8.85
CA LEU A 105 9.30 7.02 8.36
C LEU A 105 9.81 8.08 9.33
N ASN A 106 10.89 7.77 10.08
CA ASN A 106 11.51 8.71 11.00
C ASN A 106 11.96 9.99 10.26
N GLY A 107 11.62 11.15 10.81
CA GLY A 107 11.90 12.45 10.20
C GLY A 107 10.92 12.87 9.10
N VAL A 108 9.96 12.02 8.70
CA VAL A 108 8.92 12.38 7.74
C VAL A 108 7.68 12.87 8.47
N THR A 109 7.14 14.02 8.04
CA THR A 109 5.87 14.54 8.56
C THR A 109 4.74 13.52 8.31
N PRO A 110 4.01 13.08 9.35
CA PRO A 110 2.96 12.09 9.21
C PRO A 110 1.89 12.51 8.19
N SER A 111 1.74 11.72 7.14
CA SER A 111 0.74 11.94 6.09
C SER A 111 0.14 10.60 5.61
N SER A 112 -0.90 10.67 4.79
CA SER A 112 -1.44 9.52 4.05
C SER A 112 -2.21 9.98 2.81
N PRO A 113 -2.24 9.18 1.72
CA PRO A 113 -1.56 7.88 1.56
C PRO A 113 -0.03 8.02 1.39
N ASN A 114 0.70 6.92 1.63
CA ASN A 114 2.11 6.77 1.25
C ASN A 114 2.30 5.39 0.60
N VAL A 115 3.26 5.28 -0.33
CA VAL A 115 3.67 4.00 -0.90
C VAL A 115 5.17 3.85 -0.71
N LEU A 116 5.61 2.70 -0.18
CA LEU A 116 7.01 2.43 0.12
C LEU A 116 7.45 1.11 -0.50
N LEU A 117 8.68 1.05 -1.02
CA LEU A 117 9.37 -0.20 -1.29
C LEU A 117 10.46 -0.39 -0.23
N LEU A 118 10.42 -1.52 0.46
CA LEU A 118 11.32 -1.86 1.57
C LEU A 118 12.13 -3.11 1.25
N LYS A 119 13.36 -3.18 1.77
CA LYS A 119 14.15 -4.41 1.82
C LYS A 119 15.10 -4.38 3.02
N ASP A 120 15.08 -5.45 3.82
CA ASP A 120 15.95 -5.60 5.00
C ASP A 120 15.90 -4.40 5.95
N GLY A 121 14.70 -3.86 6.16
CA GLY A 121 14.46 -2.68 7.00
C GLY A 121 14.77 -1.33 6.36
N ASN A 122 15.40 -1.31 5.17
CA ASN A 122 15.73 -0.09 4.45
C ASN A 122 14.61 0.36 3.52
N VAL A 123 14.37 1.67 3.44
CA VAL A 123 13.43 2.29 2.50
C VAL A 123 14.16 2.56 1.18
N LEU A 124 13.79 1.81 0.15
CA LEU A 124 14.37 1.91 -1.19
C LEU A 124 13.66 2.99 -2.03
N LEU A 125 12.33 3.10 -1.87
CA LEU A 125 11.51 4.13 -2.48
C LEU A 125 10.46 4.58 -1.47
N HIS A 126 10.19 5.88 -1.43
CA HIS A 126 9.11 6.46 -0.64
C HIS A 126 8.35 7.51 -1.45
N LEU A 127 7.14 7.16 -1.87
CA LEU A 127 6.19 8.08 -2.50
C LEU A 127 5.29 8.67 -1.42
N GLN A 128 5.50 9.95 -1.15
CA GLN A 128 4.76 10.69 -0.14
C GLN A 128 3.44 11.26 -0.66
N ARG A 129 2.53 11.59 0.26
CA ARG A 129 1.23 12.16 -0.06
C ARG A 129 1.29 13.32 -1.06
N HIS A 130 2.21 14.28 -0.87
CA HIS A 130 2.30 15.46 -1.73
C HIS A 130 2.66 15.12 -3.18
N GLN A 131 3.43 14.04 -3.40
CA GLN A 131 3.73 13.53 -4.73
C GLN A 131 2.51 12.79 -5.30
N ILE A 132 1.84 11.97 -4.48
CA ILE A 132 0.66 11.21 -4.88
C ILE A 132 -0.54 12.12 -5.22
N GLU A 133 -0.77 13.19 -4.46
CA GLU A 133 -1.95 14.05 -4.66
C GLU A 133 -1.83 15.01 -5.84
N THR A 134 -0.63 15.20 -6.37
CA THR A 134 -0.32 16.10 -7.50
C THR A 134 -0.08 15.37 -8.82
N THR A 135 -0.25 14.05 -8.85
CA THR A 135 0.05 13.20 -9.99
C THR A 135 -1.09 12.23 -10.31
N ASP A 136 -0.90 11.40 -11.35
CA ASP A 136 -1.82 10.35 -11.77
C ASP A 136 -1.33 8.95 -11.41
N ALA A 137 -2.23 7.97 -11.53
CA ALA A 137 -1.94 6.58 -11.16
C ALA A 137 -0.84 5.96 -12.02
N GLY A 138 -0.72 6.35 -13.29
CA GLY A 138 0.32 5.87 -14.21
C GLY A 138 1.70 6.31 -13.75
N THR A 139 1.84 7.58 -13.35
CA THR A 139 3.11 8.12 -12.84
C THR A 139 3.56 7.42 -11.55
N ILE A 140 2.63 7.10 -10.65
CA ILE A 140 2.93 6.27 -9.47
C ILE A 140 3.39 4.87 -9.89
N ALA A 141 2.72 4.27 -10.86
CA ALA A 141 3.09 2.95 -11.37
C ALA A 141 4.50 2.96 -11.98
N ASP A 142 4.83 3.95 -12.81
CA ASP A 142 6.15 4.07 -13.46
C ASP A 142 7.28 4.21 -12.43
N ALA A 143 7.09 5.04 -11.40
CA ALA A 143 8.06 5.18 -10.31
C ALA A 143 8.29 3.85 -9.56
N LEU A 144 7.21 3.10 -9.31
CA LEU A 144 7.29 1.78 -8.67
C LEU A 144 7.99 0.76 -9.58
N ILE A 145 7.63 0.72 -10.87
CA ILE A 145 8.23 -0.18 -11.86
C ILE A 145 9.73 0.06 -11.98
N ALA A 146 10.16 1.32 -12.02
CA ALA A 146 11.57 1.67 -12.02
C ALA A 146 12.31 1.08 -10.80
N ALA A 147 11.75 1.25 -9.60
CA ALA A 147 12.32 0.69 -8.37
C ALA A 147 12.29 -0.85 -8.34
N TYR A 148 11.25 -1.48 -8.87
CA TYR A 148 11.17 -2.94 -8.95
C TYR A 148 12.24 -3.50 -9.89
N ASN A 149 12.44 -2.87 -11.06
CA ASN A 149 13.45 -3.32 -12.01
C ASN A 149 14.88 -3.21 -11.46
N GLU A 150 15.12 -2.29 -10.51
CA GLU A 150 16.41 -2.14 -9.84
C GLU A 150 16.60 -3.11 -8.67
N HIS A 151 15.55 -3.36 -7.87
CA HIS A 151 15.71 -4.00 -6.56
C HIS A 151 15.01 -5.35 -6.40
N CYS A 152 14.03 -5.66 -7.24
CA CYS A 152 13.23 -6.88 -7.17
C CYS A 152 13.77 -7.94 -8.13
N THR A 153 13.45 -9.21 -7.84
CA THR A 153 13.85 -10.36 -8.67
C THR A 153 12.72 -11.34 -8.96
N LYS A 154 11.60 -11.22 -8.25
CA LYS A 154 10.42 -12.07 -8.45
C LYS A 154 9.77 -11.75 -9.78
N GLN A 155 9.72 -12.74 -10.65
CA GLN A 155 9.02 -12.68 -11.92
C GLN A 155 7.52 -12.91 -11.69
N THR A 156 6.67 -12.18 -12.40
CA THR A 156 5.25 -12.50 -12.49
C THR A 156 4.97 -13.40 -13.68
N THR A 157 4.00 -14.30 -13.53
CA THR A 157 3.53 -15.18 -14.59
C THR A 157 2.42 -14.50 -15.41
N ASP A 158 2.19 -14.99 -16.63
CA ASP A 158 1.09 -14.51 -17.48
C ASP A 158 -0.27 -14.74 -16.83
N ALA A 159 -0.44 -15.85 -16.10
CA ALA A 159 -1.67 -16.15 -15.37
C ALA A 159 -1.96 -15.12 -14.26
N GLU A 160 -0.96 -14.80 -13.42
CA GLU A 160 -1.10 -13.77 -12.38
C GLU A 160 -1.46 -12.40 -12.97
N ARG A 161 -0.85 -12.03 -14.11
CA ARG A 161 -1.16 -10.77 -14.81
C ARG A 161 -2.56 -10.75 -15.39
N GLU A 162 -3.06 -11.86 -15.94
CA GLU A 162 -4.42 -11.93 -16.47
C GLU A 162 -5.49 -11.94 -15.38
N GLU A 163 -5.23 -12.60 -14.25
CA GLU A 163 -6.09 -12.52 -13.05
C GLU A 163 -6.18 -11.08 -12.54
N LEU A 164 -5.03 -10.41 -12.43
CA LEU A 164 -4.97 -8.99 -12.05
C LEU A 164 -5.71 -8.12 -13.08
N ARG A 165 -5.55 -8.37 -14.38
CA ARG A 165 -6.25 -7.64 -15.45
C ARG A 165 -7.75 -7.75 -15.31
N THR A 166 -8.26 -8.96 -15.08
CA THR A 166 -9.69 -9.22 -14.87
C THR A 166 -10.20 -8.47 -13.65
N TYR A 167 -9.47 -8.54 -12.53
CA TYR A 167 -9.81 -7.80 -11.32
C TYR A 167 -9.82 -6.28 -11.55
N PHE A 168 -8.79 -5.74 -12.21
CA PHE A 168 -8.64 -4.32 -12.51
C PHE A 168 -9.79 -3.80 -13.39
N LYS A 169 -10.19 -4.56 -14.42
CA LYS A 169 -11.33 -4.23 -15.29
C LYS A 169 -12.63 -4.21 -14.52
N ASN A 170 -12.87 -5.18 -13.65
CA ASN A 170 -14.09 -5.22 -12.84
C ASN A 170 -14.16 -4.04 -11.87
N LEU A 171 -13.01 -3.66 -11.29
CA LEU A 171 -12.93 -2.59 -10.30
C LEU A 171 -13.03 -1.20 -10.94
N TYR A 172 -12.23 -0.91 -11.96
CA TYR A 172 -12.09 0.43 -12.54
C TYR A 172 -12.83 0.61 -13.87
N GLN A 173 -13.43 -0.45 -14.42
CA GLN A 173 -14.16 -0.44 -15.70
C GLN A 173 -13.29 0.03 -16.89
N VAL A 174 -11.98 -0.19 -16.80
CA VAL A 174 -10.98 0.14 -17.82
C VAL A 174 -10.01 -1.02 -17.97
N ASP A 175 -9.57 -1.29 -19.20
CA ASP A 175 -8.56 -2.30 -19.48
C ASP A 175 -7.15 -1.67 -19.47
N PRO A 176 -6.28 -2.02 -18.50
CA PRO A 176 -4.99 -1.37 -18.33
C PRO A 176 -3.97 -1.73 -19.42
N LEU A 177 -4.25 -2.76 -20.23
CA LEU A 177 -3.40 -3.23 -21.33
C LEU A 177 -4.04 -3.02 -22.70
N ALA A 178 -5.17 -2.29 -22.78
CA ALA A 178 -5.71 -1.91 -24.07
C ALA A 178 -4.73 -0.98 -24.79
N THR A 179 -4.31 -1.36 -25.98
CA THR A 179 -3.67 -0.43 -26.92
C THR A 179 -4.66 0.68 -27.25
N GLN A 180 -4.23 1.93 -27.10
CA GLN A 180 -4.96 3.06 -27.68
C GLN A 180 -4.90 2.90 -29.21
N GLU A 181 -6.06 2.67 -29.83
CA GLU A 181 -6.22 2.81 -31.29
C GLU A 181 -6.21 4.28 -31.70
#